data_AF-A0A8H4SP01-F1
#
_entry.id   AF-A0A8H4SP01-F1
#
_cell.length_a   1.000
_cell.length_b   1.000
_cell.length_c   1.000
_cell.angle_alpha   90.00
_cell.angle_beta   90.00
_cell.angle_gamma   90.00
#
_symmetry.space_group_name_H-M   'P 1'
#
loop_
_entity.id
_entity.type
_entity.pdbx_description
1 polymer ?
#
loop_
_entity_poly.entity_id
_entity_poly.type
_entity_poly.pdbx_seq_one_letter_code
_entity_poly.pdbx_strand_id
1 'polypeptide(L)'
;MPYLVVCGTLYFLCWCFTVGFPSLPEISGHMFFQMIFYEFLYTPIGQAIAAYAPNEYSASLVNPLVLGAGLVGFCGVVVPYEQINVFWRYWMYYLDPFTYLIGGLLGEVLWDAPVKCADNEWTSVDLPNNQTCGSYMESFIETAGGYVRDVASTTSCHYCQYSVGSEYAPQFNLKAKYYSWRDTGITALFCITTYICVFIMMKLRSKKTKTASD
;
A
#
# COMPACT_ATOMS: atom_id res chain seq x y z
N MET A 1 -24.21 -1.47 -4.11
CA MET A 1 -23.54 -2.15 -2.98
C MET A 1 -23.36 -3.65 -3.24
N PRO A 2 -24.40 -4.47 -3.51
CA PRO A 2 -24.19 -5.92 -3.69
C PRO A 2 -23.30 -6.26 -4.89
N TYR A 3 -23.46 -5.55 -6.01
CA TYR A 3 -22.62 -5.70 -7.20
C TYR A 3 -21.13 -5.46 -6.93
N LEU A 4 -20.78 -4.46 -6.11
CA LEU A 4 -19.39 -4.15 -5.77
C LEU A 4 -18.74 -5.29 -4.99
N VAL A 5 -19.50 -5.92 -4.08
CA VAL A 5 -19.01 -7.08 -3.33
C VAL A 5 -18.73 -8.25 -4.28
N VAL A 6 -19.59 -8.49 -5.25
CA VAL A 6 -19.38 -9.55 -6.27
C VAL A 6 -18.14 -9.23 -7.11
N CYS A 7 -17.99 -8.00 -7.59
CA CYS A 7 -16.81 -7.58 -8.36
C CYS A 7 -15.51 -7.73 -7.56
N GLY A 8 -15.48 -7.20 -6.33
CA GLY A 8 -14.31 -7.32 -5.46
C GLY A 8 -13.98 -8.77 -5.11
N THR A 9 -14.99 -9.62 -4.94
CA THR A 9 -14.78 -11.07 -4.71
C THR A 9 -14.20 -11.76 -5.94
N LEU A 10 -14.74 -11.51 -7.13
CA LEU A 10 -14.21 -12.08 -8.37
C LEU A 10 -12.78 -11.62 -8.62
N TYR A 11 -12.51 -10.33 -8.40
CA TYR A 11 -11.17 -9.78 -8.55
C TYR A 11 -10.19 -10.39 -7.54
N PHE A 12 -10.57 -10.51 -6.27
CA PHE A 12 -9.76 -11.17 -5.25
C PHE A 12 -9.42 -12.62 -5.64
N LEU A 13 -10.40 -13.39 -6.10
CA LEU A 13 -10.18 -14.78 -6.52
C LEU A 13 -9.25 -14.88 -7.73
N CYS A 14 -9.34 -13.97 -8.69
CA CYS A 14 -8.44 -13.97 -9.84
C CYS A 14 -7.03 -13.50 -9.46
N TRP A 15 -6.92 -12.44 -8.65
CA TRP A 15 -5.64 -11.78 -8.37
C TRP A 15 -4.84 -12.49 -7.28
N CYS A 16 -5.46 -12.79 -6.14
CA CYS A 16 -4.74 -13.35 -4.97
C CYS A 16 -4.08 -14.69 -5.32
N PHE A 17 -4.77 -15.54 -6.07
CA PHE A 17 -4.26 -16.86 -6.46
C PHE A 17 -3.27 -16.82 -7.63
N THR A 18 -3.35 -15.82 -8.52
CA THR A 18 -2.38 -15.69 -9.63
C THR A 18 -1.06 -15.09 -9.18
N VAL A 19 -1.06 -14.20 -8.19
CA VAL A 19 0.16 -13.64 -7.60
C VAL A 19 0.90 -14.69 -6.76
N GLY A 20 0.20 -15.71 -6.26
CA GLY A 20 0.80 -16.76 -5.44
C GLY A 20 1.01 -16.34 -3.99
N PHE A 21 0.15 -15.46 -3.46
CA PHE A 21 0.21 -15.07 -2.06
C PHE A 21 -0.09 -16.25 -1.12
N PRO A 22 0.39 -16.19 0.13
CA PRO A 22 0.12 -17.23 1.10
C PRO A 22 -1.40 -17.42 1.32
N SER A 23 -1.90 -18.64 1.15
CA SER A 23 -3.32 -18.97 1.28
C SER A 23 -3.79 -19.16 2.73
N LEU A 24 -3.03 -18.65 3.71
CA LEU A 24 -3.44 -18.69 5.10
C LEU A 24 -4.74 -17.88 5.29
N PRO A 25 -5.76 -18.42 5.99
CA PRO A 25 -7.04 -17.73 6.17
C PRO A 25 -6.92 -16.33 6.80
N GLU A 26 -5.96 -16.14 7.70
CA GLU A 26 -5.72 -14.86 8.37
C GLU A 26 -5.25 -13.78 7.37
N ILE A 27 -4.29 -14.14 6.50
CA ILE A 27 -3.68 -13.26 5.51
C ILE A 27 -4.63 -13.00 4.34
N SER A 28 -5.18 -14.08 3.77
CA SER A 28 -6.08 -14.02 2.62
C SER A 28 -7.43 -13.37 2.97
N GLY A 29 -7.96 -13.63 4.18
CA GLY A 29 -9.17 -12.99 4.69
C GLY A 29 -8.98 -11.49 4.91
N HIS A 30 -7.82 -11.08 5.46
CA HIS A 30 -7.48 -9.66 5.62
C HIS A 30 -7.40 -8.95 4.27
N MET A 31 -6.70 -9.53 3.29
CA MET A 31 -6.65 -8.98 1.93
C MET A 31 -8.02 -8.90 1.26
N PHE A 32 -8.87 -9.92 1.46
CA PHE A 32 -10.23 -9.90 0.94
C PHE A 32 -11.03 -8.72 1.51
N PHE A 33 -11.01 -8.50 2.83
CA PHE A 33 -11.69 -7.34 3.43
C PHE A 33 -11.19 -6.02 2.86
N GLN A 34 -9.88 -5.89 2.70
CA GLN A 34 -9.26 -4.68 2.17
C GLN A 34 -9.62 -4.44 0.70
N MET A 35 -9.75 -5.50 -0.11
CA MET A 35 -10.23 -5.42 -1.49
C MET A 35 -11.69 -4.94 -1.57
N ILE A 36 -12.53 -5.43 -0.66
CA ILE A 36 -13.92 -4.97 -0.57
C ILE A 36 -13.96 -3.48 -0.17
N PHE A 37 -13.14 -3.04 0.79
CA PHE A 37 -13.05 -1.63 1.15
C PHE A 37 -12.54 -0.76 -0.01
N TYR A 38 -11.60 -1.25 -0.82
CA TYR A 38 -11.15 -0.53 -2.02
C TYR A 38 -12.30 -0.21 -2.97
N GLU A 39 -13.15 -1.19 -3.30
CA GLU A 39 -14.33 -1.01 -4.14
C GLU A 39 -15.30 0.03 -3.55
N PHE A 40 -15.52 -0.06 -2.24
CA PHE A 40 -16.37 0.87 -1.51
C PHE A 40 -15.81 2.29 -1.42
N LEU A 41 -14.49 2.46 -1.46
CA LEU A 41 -13.81 3.75 -1.40
C LEU A 41 -13.71 4.42 -2.78
N TYR A 42 -13.36 3.67 -3.81
CA TYR A 42 -13.17 4.20 -5.16
C TYR A 42 -14.48 4.72 -5.77
N THR A 43 -15.58 4.01 -5.54
CA THR A 43 -16.90 4.35 -6.10
C THR A 43 -17.45 5.72 -5.68
N PRO A 44 -17.49 6.12 -4.39
CA PRO A 44 -17.94 7.45 -4.00
C PRO A 44 -17.02 8.56 -4.49
N ILE A 45 -15.71 8.32 -4.61
CA ILE A 45 -14.77 9.28 -5.20
C ILE A 45 -15.09 9.50 -6.68
N GLY A 46 -15.29 8.42 -7.44
CA GLY A 46 -15.71 8.51 -8.84
C GLY A 46 -17.06 9.22 -9.01
N GLN A 47 -18.02 8.95 -8.13
CA GLN A 47 -19.32 9.64 -8.11
C GLN A 47 -19.18 11.14 -7.80
N ALA A 48 -18.28 11.52 -6.90
CA ALA A 48 -18.02 12.93 -6.59
C ALA A 48 -17.42 13.66 -7.79
N ILE A 49 -16.48 13.04 -8.50
CA ILE A 49 -15.88 13.59 -9.72
C ILE A 49 -16.94 13.74 -10.81
N ALA A 50 -17.74 12.69 -11.05
CA ALA A 50 -18.82 12.72 -12.03
C ALA A 50 -19.89 13.78 -11.70
N ALA A 51 -20.16 14.04 -10.41
CA ALA A 51 -21.13 15.04 -9.98
C ALA A 51 -20.67 16.48 -10.23
N TYR A 52 -19.36 16.73 -10.25
CA TYR A 52 -18.78 18.06 -10.51
C TYR A 52 -18.40 18.28 -11.97
N ALA A 53 -18.09 17.21 -12.71
CA ALA A 53 -17.70 17.31 -14.09
C ALA A 53 -18.87 17.80 -14.99
N PRO A 54 -18.61 18.69 -15.97
CA PRO A 54 -19.63 19.22 -16.86
C PRO A 54 -20.12 18.17 -17.89
N ASN A 55 -19.29 17.18 -18.21
CA ASN A 55 -19.60 16.07 -19.10
C ASN A 55 -18.71 14.86 -18.78
N GLU A 56 -19.03 13.71 -19.38
CA GLU A 56 -18.33 12.44 -19.15
C GLU A 56 -16.86 12.47 -19.58
N TYR A 57 -16.54 13.16 -20.68
CA TYR A 57 -15.16 13.29 -21.16
C TYR A 57 -14.30 14.05 -20.15
N SER A 58 -14.78 15.18 -19.63
CA SER A 58 -14.11 15.92 -18.56
C SER A 58 -13.96 15.09 -17.28
N ALA A 59 -14.96 14.28 -16.91
CA ALA A 59 -14.86 13.37 -15.76
C ALA A 59 -13.73 12.35 -15.95
N SER A 60 -13.62 11.78 -17.15
CA SER A 60 -12.58 10.80 -17.48
C SER A 60 -11.15 11.36 -17.44
N LEU A 61 -10.97 12.65 -17.76
CA LEU A 61 -9.68 13.34 -17.66
C LEU A 61 -9.32 13.73 -16.22
N VAL A 62 -10.31 14.12 -15.42
CA VAL A 62 -10.11 14.53 -14.02
C VAL A 62 -9.86 13.32 -13.11
N ASN A 63 -10.49 12.18 -13.37
CA ASN A 63 -10.33 10.97 -12.57
C ASN A 63 -8.86 10.53 -12.34
N PRO A 64 -8.02 10.35 -13.37
CA PRO A 64 -6.62 9.97 -13.17
C PRO A 64 -5.80 11.08 -12.52
N LEU A 65 -6.17 12.36 -12.68
CA LEU A 65 -5.50 13.47 -11.99
C LEU A 65 -5.75 13.39 -10.47
N VAL A 66 -7.01 13.24 -10.06
CA VAL A 66 -7.38 13.20 -8.65
C VAL A 66 -6.85 11.93 -7.98
N LEU A 67 -7.07 10.77 -8.59
CA LEU A 67 -6.68 9.49 -8.00
C LEU A 67 -5.18 9.23 -8.15
N GLY A 68 -4.62 9.40 -9.35
CA GLY A 68 -3.23 9.08 -9.65
C GLY A 68 -2.27 10.11 -9.07
N ALA A 69 -2.40 11.37 -9.49
CA ALA A 69 -1.47 12.42 -9.04
C ALA A 69 -1.80 12.93 -7.62
N GLY A 70 -3.07 12.93 -7.22
CA GLY A 70 -3.51 13.47 -5.93
C GLY A 70 -3.45 12.49 -4.76
N LEU A 71 -3.95 11.27 -4.93
CA LEU A 71 -4.00 10.26 -3.86
C LEU A 71 -2.81 9.31 -3.96
N VAL A 72 -2.75 8.48 -5.00
CA VAL A 72 -1.70 7.45 -5.18
C VAL A 72 -0.28 8.04 -5.17
N GLY A 73 -0.06 9.25 -5.69
CA GLY A 73 1.23 9.92 -5.63
C GLY A 73 1.74 10.22 -4.21
N PHE A 74 0.83 10.36 -3.24
CA PHE A 74 1.12 10.75 -1.86
C PHE A 74 0.87 9.64 -0.83
N CYS A 75 0.49 8.42 -1.25
CA CYS A 75 0.19 7.31 -0.35
C CYS A 75 1.43 6.66 0.31
N GLY A 76 2.65 7.09 -0.04
CA GLY A 76 3.90 6.57 0.49
C GLY A 76 4.54 5.42 -0.30
N VAL A 77 3.91 4.97 -1.39
CA VAL A 77 4.43 3.87 -2.24
C VAL A 77 5.31 4.39 -3.37
N VAL A 78 4.82 5.37 -4.14
CA VAL A 78 5.56 5.95 -5.27
C VAL A 78 6.70 6.83 -4.77
N VAL A 79 6.43 7.61 -3.73
CA VAL A 79 7.41 8.41 -3.01
C VAL A 79 7.37 7.97 -1.54
N PRO A 80 8.46 7.40 -1.00
CA PRO A 80 8.53 6.99 0.40
C PRO A 80 8.20 8.15 1.34
N TYR A 81 7.56 7.86 2.48
CA TYR A 81 7.10 8.87 3.45
C TYR A 81 8.17 9.91 3.80
N GLU A 82 9.41 9.47 4.02
CA GLU A 82 10.54 10.35 4.39
C GLU A 82 10.92 11.34 3.27
N GLN A 83 10.68 10.98 2.01
CA GLN A 83 11.02 11.78 0.83
C GLN A 83 9.90 12.75 0.41
N ILE A 84 8.69 12.60 0.97
CA ILE A 84 7.58 13.52 0.70
C ILE A 84 7.91 14.89 1.33
N ASN A 85 7.67 15.96 0.57
CA ASN A 85 7.85 17.32 1.07
C ASN A 85 7.06 17.55 2.38
N VAL A 86 7.67 18.27 3.32
CA VAL A 86 7.16 18.49 4.69
C VAL A 86 5.68 18.89 4.72
N PHE A 87 5.25 19.79 3.82
CA PHE A 87 3.86 20.24 3.76
C PHE A 87 2.88 19.09 3.46
N TRP A 88 3.17 18.31 2.41
CA TRP A 88 2.31 17.19 1.99
C TRP A 88 2.40 15.99 2.94
N ARG A 89 3.57 15.78 3.53
CA ARG A 89 3.85 14.67 4.45
C ARG A 89 2.99 14.72 5.72
N TYR A 90 2.74 15.91 6.27
CA TYR A 90 1.95 16.05 7.49
C TYR A 90 0.44 16.20 7.26
N TRP A 91 0.01 16.42 6.02
CA TRP A 91 -1.40 16.65 5.70
C TRP A 91 -1.94 15.60 4.72
N MET A 92 -1.45 15.59 3.48
CA MET A 92 -1.98 14.73 2.42
C MET A 92 -1.77 13.25 2.73
N TYR A 93 -0.57 12.86 3.18
CA TYR A 93 -0.28 11.46 3.48
C TYR A 93 -1.27 10.83 4.49
N TYR A 94 -1.63 11.58 5.54
CA TYR A 94 -2.55 11.09 6.58
C TYR A 94 -4.03 11.25 6.21
N LEU A 95 -4.36 12.17 5.30
CA LEU A 95 -5.72 12.36 4.77
C LEU A 95 -6.03 11.43 3.60
N ASP A 96 -5.00 10.88 2.96
CA ASP A 96 -5.15 9.98 1.85
C ASP A 96 -5.57 8.58 2.33
N PRO A 97 -6.77 8.10 1.96
CA PRO A 97 -7.21 6.75 2.32
C PRO A 97 -6.36 5.67 1.65
N PHE A 98 -5.66 5.96 0.54
CA PHE A 98 -4.80 4.98 -0.15
C PHE A 98 -3.56 4.62 0.67
N THR A 99 -3.07 5.52 1.52
CA THR A 99 -2.00 5.22 2.48
C THR A 99 -2.36 4.01 3.34
N TYR A 100 -3.55 4.06 3.94
CA TYR A 100 -4.06 3.00 4.81
C TYR A 100 -4.52 1.78 4.02
N LEU A 101 -5.03 2.01 2.79
CA LEU A 101 -5.40 0.92 1.90
C LEU A 101 -4.19 0.00 1.64
N ILE A 102 -3.08 0.60 1.23
CA ILE A 102 -1.85 -0.12 0.93
C ILE A 102 -1.23 -0.71 2.18
N GLY A 103 -1.21 0.02 3.30
CA GLY A 103 -0.71 -0.49 4.59
C GLY A 103 -1.41 -1.79 5.03
N GLY A 104 -2.73 -1.85 4.84
CA GLY A 104 -3.52 -3.06 5.10
C GLY A 104 -3.27 -4.20 4.10
N LEU A 105 -3.05 -3.88 2.81
CA LEU A 105 -2.78 -4.90 1.78
C LEU A 105 -1.38 -5.51 1.92
N LEU A 106 -0.34 -4.68 2.11
CA LEU A 106 1.05 -5.12 2.11
C LEU A 106 1.48 -5.69 3.45
N GLY A 107 1.05 -5.10 4.56
CA GLY A 107 1.71 -5.39 5.83
C GLY A 107 1.54 -6.85 6.29
N GLU A 108 0.35 -7.45 6.13
CA GLU A 108 0.13 -8.84 6.56
C GLU A 108 0.85 -9.87 5.65
N VAL A 109 1.00 -9.54 4.36
CA VAL A 109 1.69 -10.40 3.39
C VAL A 109 3.21 -10.34 3.56
N LEU A 110 3.72 -9.14 3.80
CA LEU A 110 5.15 -8.88 3.82
C LEU A 110 5.80 -9.27 5.14
N TRP A 111 5.10 -9.11 6.28
CA TRP A 111 5.75 -9.12 7.60
C TRP A 111 6.62 -10.35 7.87
N ASP A 112 6.09 -11.54 7.62
CA ASP A 112 6.77 -12.83 7.89
C ASP A 112 7.31 -13.49 6.61
N ALA A 113 7.32 -12.78 5.48
CA ALA A 113 7.78 -13.33 4.21
C ALA A 113 9.31 -13.46 4.17
N PRO A 114 9.87 -14.65 3.89
CA PRO A 114 11.32 -14.83 3.76
C PRO A 114 11.82 -14.19 2.47
N VAL A 115 12.86 -13.36 2.55
CA VAL A 115 13.45 -12.68 1.39
C VAL A 115 14.62 -13.49 0.84
N LYS A 116 14.50 -13.90 -0.42
CA LYS A 116 15.56 -14.61 -1.16
C LYS A 116 16.07 -13.74 -2.29
N CYS A 117 17.27 -13.17 -2.13
CA CYS A 117 17.87 -12.33 -3.15
C CYS A 117 18.15 -13.14 -4.43
N ALA A 118 17.75 -12.58 -5.58
CA ALA A 118 18.13 -13.09 -6.89
C ALA A 118 19.61 -12.79 -7.20
N ASP A 119 20.18 -13.45 -8.21
CA ASP A 119 21.62 -13.32 -8.54
C ASP A 119 22.05 -11.87 -8.84
N ASN A 120 21.13 -11.00 -9.26
CA ASN A 120 21.36 -9.58 -9.53
C ASN A 120 21.06 -8.63 -8.35
N GLU A 121 20.51 -9.12 -7.24
CA GLU A 121 20.20 -8.33 -6.05
C GLU A 121 21.30 -8.41 -4.98
N TRP A 122 22.29 -9.27 -5.20
CA TRP A 122 23.46 -9.37 -4.33
C TRP A 122 24.33 -8.13 -4.47
N THR A 123 24.63 -7.52 -3.33
CA THR A 123 25.68 -6.50 -3.26
C THR A 123 27.02 -7.19 -3.12
N SER A 124 27.89 -7.02 -4.11
CA SER A 124 29.27 -7.51 -4.07
C SER A 124 30.14 -6.55 -3.27
N VAL A 125 30.83 -7.09 -2.26
CA VAL A 125 31.77 -6.35 -1.41
C VAL A 125 33.15 -7.00 -1.54
N ASP A 126 34.15 -6.18 -1.84
CA ASP A 126 35.54 -6.61 -1.91
C ASP A 126 36.11 -6.78 -0.50
N LEU A 127 36.73 -7.94 -0.26
CA LEU A 127 37.26 -8.32 1.05
C LEU A 127 38.72 -7.89 1.20
N PRO A 128 39.13 -7.39 2.38
CA PRO A 128 40.55 -7.23 2.70
C PRO A 128 41.25 -8.59 2.81
N ASN A 129 42.55 -8.64 2.48
CA ASN A 129 43.36 -9.86 2.51
C ASN A 129 43.31 -10.53 3.90
N ASN A 130 43.12 -11.86 3.92
CA ASN A 130 43.05 -12.74 5.11
C ASN A 130 41.78 -12.62 5.99
N GLN A 131 40.65 -12.12 5.47
CA GLN A 131 39.36 -12.23 6.15
C GLN A 131 38.34 -13.02 5.31
N THR A 132 37.43 -13.71 6.00
CA THR A 132 36.29 -14.38 5.36
C THR A 132 35.09 -13.43 5.32
N CYS A 133 34.23 -13.59 4.32
CA CYS A 133 32.98 -12.84 4.17
C CYS A 133 32.12 -12.84 5.45
N GLY A 134 32.03 -14.00 6.11
CA GLY A 134 31.35 -14.13 7.40
C GLY A 134 31.95 -13.26 8.49
N SER A 135 33.26 -13.37 8.73
CA SER A 135 33.93 -12.62 9.80
C SER A 135 33.96 -11.11 9.53
N TYR A 136 34.05 -10.70 8.27
CA TYR A 136 34.02 -9.30 7.88
C TYR A 136 32.63 -8.67 8.07
N MET A 137 31.56 -9.42 7.75
CA MET A 137 30.19 -8.91 7.80
C MET A 137 29.45 -9.20 9.11
N GLU A 138 29.99 -10.00 10.02
CA GLU A 138 29.34 -10.41 11.27
C GLU A 138 28.79 -9.21 12.06
N SER A 139 29.66 -8.24 12.41
CA SER A 139 29.25 -7.05 13.18
C SER A 139 28.28 -6.14 12.42
N PHE A 140 28.38 -6.12 11.09
CA PHE A 140 27.47 -5.35 10.25
C PHE A 140 26.08 -5.98 10.19
N ILE A 141 25.99 -7.30 10.01
CA ILE A 141 24.72 -8.05 9.97
C ILE A 141 24.00 -7.98 11.31
N GLU A 142 24.74 -8.02 12.43
CA GLU A 142 24.15 -7.86 13.77
C GLU A 142 23.42 -6.51 13.94
N THR A 143 23.88 -5.46 13.26
CA THR A 143 23.31 -4.11 13.38
C THR A 143 22.31 -3.80 12.26
N ALA A 144 22.64 -4.16 11.03
CA ALA A 144 21.91 -3.79 9.81
C ALA A 144 20.91 -4.87 9.36
N GLY A 145 21.02 -6.10 9.85
CA GLY A 145 20.23 -7.25 9.40
C GLY A 145 20.78 -7.88 8.11
N GLY A 146 19.91 -8.64 7.43
CA GLY A 146 20.26 -9.30 6.18
C GLY A 146 21.08 -10.59 6.35
N TYR A 147 21.68 -11.05 5.25
CA TYR A 147 22.47 -12.29 5.24
C TYR A 147 23.46 -12.33 4.08
N VAL A 148 24.43 -13.23 4.17
CA VAL A 148 25.46 -13.46 3.14
C VAL A 148 25.28 -14.83 2.48
N ARG A 149 25.62 -14.92 1.19
CA ARG A 149 25.55 -16.18 0.43
C ARG A 149 26.66 -17.15 0.82
N ASP A 150 27.90 -16.68 0.82
CA ASP A 150 29.11 -17.50 0.92
C ASP A 150 30.01 -17.04 2.07
N VAL A 151 29.70 -17.50 3.28
CA VAL A 151 30.40 -17.12 4.54
C VAL A 151 31.91 -17.40 4.47
N ALA A 152 32.34 -18.43 3.74
CA ALA A 152 33.73 -18.88 3.66
C ALA A 152 34.56 -18.21 2.54
N SER A 153 33.95 -17.38 1.69
CA SER A 153 34.67 -16.72 0.59
C SER A 153 35.69 -15.71 1.13
N THR A 154 36.89 -15.71 0.54
CA THR A 154 38.00 -14.80 0.87
C THR A 154 38.30 -13.80 -0.25
N THR A 155 37.55 -13.85 -1.35
CA THR A 155 37.82 -13.05 -2.57
C THR A 155 36.69 -12.05 -2.85
N SER A 156 35.44 -12.50 -2.78
CA SER A 156 34.26 -11.64 -2.94
C SER A 156 33.14 -12.06 -1.99
N CYS A 157 32.48 -11.08 -1.36
CA CYS A 157 31.37 -11.29 -0.45
C CYS A 157 30.08 -10.84 -1.11
N HIS A 158 29.05 -11.70 -1.10
CA HIS A 158 27.73 -11.37 -1.63
C HIS A 158 26.76 -11.19 -0.46
N TYR A 159 26.26 -9.95 -0.29
CA TYR A 159 25.38 -9.55 0.79
C TYR A 159 23.97 -9.21 0.28
N CYS A 160 22.96 -9.69 1.00
CA CYS A 160 21.55 -9.39 0.79
C CYS A 160 21.05 -8.56 1.97
N GLN A 161 20.50 -7.37 1.68
CA GLN A 161 20.12 -6.40 2.72
C GLN A 161 18.97 -6.86 3.61
N TYR A 162 18.05 -7.67 3.09
CA TYR A 162 16.85 -8.07 3.79
C TYR A 162 16.77 -9.59 3.88
N SER A 163 16.54 -10.10 5.08
CA SER A 163 16.33 -11.53 5.36
C SER A 163 14.84 -11.87 5.46
N VAL A 164 14.06 -10.93 5.98
CA VAL A 164 12.61 -11.05 6.23
C VAL A 164 11.91 -9.75 5.86
N GLY A 165 10.67 -9.82 5.38
CA GLY A 165 9.95 -8.65 4.91
C GLY A 165 9.64 -7.60 6.00
N SER A 166 9.67 -7.96 7.28
CA SER A 166 9.60 -6.97 8.39
C SER A 166 10.75 -5.97 8.40
N GLU A 167 11.92 -6.32 7.84
CA GLU A 167 13.05 -5.39 7.68
C GLU A 167 12.82 -4.41 6.52
N TYR A 168 11.99 -4.79 5.54
CA TYR A 168 11.64 -3.95 4.39
C TYR A 168 10.40 -3.07 4.66
N ALA A 169 9.46 -3.54 5.50
CA ALA A 169 8.22 -2.85 5.84
C ALA A 169 8.36 -1.38 6.31
N PRO A 170 9.41 -0.98 7.06
CA PRO A 170 9.59 0.41 7.47
C PRO A 170 9.72 1.41 6.32
N GLN A 171 10.13 0.98 5.12
CA GLN A 171 10.19 1.83 3.93
C GLN A 171 8.81 2.39 3.54
N PHE A 172 7.74 1.66 3.85
CA PHE A 172 6.34 2.08 3.65
C PHE A 172 5.71 2.66 4.92
N ASN A 173 6.52 3.07 5.91
CA ASN A 173 6.06 3.56 7.22
C ASN A 173 5.27 2.52 8.04
N LEU A 174 5.46 1.22 7.75
CA LEU A 174 4.89 0.11 8.51
C LEU A 174 5.89 -0.35 9.57
N LYS A 175 5.71 0.11 10.81
CA LYS A 175 6.68 -0.08 11.90
C LYS A 175 6.40 -1.29 12.79
N ALA A 176 5.18 -1.83 12.75
CA ALA A 176 4.78 -2.96 13.58
C ALA A 176 3.71 -3.80 12.85
N LYS A 177 3.68 -5.11 13.11
CA LYS A 177 2.74 -6.05 12.48
C LYS A 177 1.28 -5.61 12.61
N TYR A 178 0.88 -5.11 13.78
CA TYR A 178 -0.50 -4.68 14.03
C TYR A 178 -0.93 -3.45 13.22
N TYR A 179 0.01 -2.72 12.58
CA TYR A 179 -0.33 -1.56 11.74
C TYR A 179 -1.24 -1.96 10.58
N SER A 180 -1.13 -3.19 10.06
CA SER A 180 -2.01 -3.69 9.00
C SER A 180 -3.48 -3.65 9.40
N TRP A 181 -3.82 -4.16 10.59
CA TRP A 181 -5.18 -4.13 11.11
C TRP A 181 -5.64 -2.72 11.49
N ARG A 182 -4.74 -1.89 12.02
CA ARG A 182 -5.02 -0.47 12.28
C ARG A 182 -5.41 0.23 10.97
N ASP A 183 -4.63 0.04 9.91
CA ASP A 183 -4.80 0.72 8.64
C ASP A 183 -6.06 0.22 7.91
N THR A 184 -6.38 -1.07 8.00
CA THR A 184 -7.68 -1.61 7.55
C THR A 184 -8.85 -0.97 8.29
N GLY A 185 -8.74 -0.78 9.61
CA GLY A 185 -9.75 -0.09 10.41
C GLY A 185 -9.93 1.39 10.00
N ILE A 186 -8.84 2.09 9.73
CA ILE A 186 -8.88 3.48 9.24
C ILE A 186 -9.49 3.55 7.83
N THR A 187 -9.16 2.59 6.96
CA THR A 187 -9.75 2.48 5.61
C THR A 187 -11.27 2.30 5.69
N ALA A 188 -11.76 1.46 6.61
CA ALA A 188 -13.19 1.29 6.85
C ALA A 188 -13.86 2.60 7.32
N LEU A 189 -13.20 3.38 8.18
CA LEU A 189 -13.69 4.70 8.62
C LEU A 189 -13.80 5.68 7.45
N PHE A 190 -12.82 5.70 6.55
CA PHE A 190 -12.90 6.50 5.32
C PHE A 190 -14.04 6.06 4.40
N CYS A 191 -14.26 4.74 4.24
CA CYS A 191 -15.40 4.22 3.49
C CYS A 191 -16.73 4.74 4.08
N ILE A 192 -16.93 4.59 5.39
CA ILE A 192 -18.16 5.05 6.06
C ILE A 192 -18.34 6.56 5.89
N THR A 193 -17.28 7.33 6.13
CA THR A 193 -17.33 8.81 6.06
C THR A 193 -17.62 9.30 4.65
N THR A 194 -17.00 8.71 3.62
CA THR A 194 -17.26 9.07 2.22
C THR A 194 -18.69 8.78 1.80
N TYR A 195 -19.27 7.65 2.21
CA TYR A 195 -20.69 7.36 1.97
C TYR A 195 -21.64 8.33 2.68
N ILE A 196 -21.35 8.69 3.92
CA ILE A 196 -22.12 9.70 4.66
C ILE A 196 -22.07 11.04 3.91
N CYS A 197 -20.88 11.47 3.46
CA CYS A 197 -20.71 12.69 2.68
C CYS A 197 -21.53 12.66 1.38
N VAL A 198 -21.47 11.58 0.60
CA VAL A 198 -22.26 11.43 -0.63
C VAL A 198 -23.76 11.50 -0.33
N PHE A 199 -24.23 10.82 0.71
CA PHE A 199 -25.63 10.86 1.12
C PHE A 199 -26.08 12.27 1.51
N ILE A 200 -25.26 13.02 2.26
CA ILE A 200 -25.52 14.42 2.62
C ILE A 200 -25.57 15.30 1.36
N MET A 201 -24.60 15.16 0.45
CA MET A 201 -24.57 15.92 -0.81
C MET A 201 -25.83 15.67 -1.66
N MET A 202 -26.27 14.42 -1.78
CA MET A 202 -27.50 14.07 -2.48
C MET A 202 -28.74 14.72 -1.85
N LYS A 203 -28.83 14.72 -0.51
CA LYS A 203 -29.94 15.39 0.20
C LYS A 203 -29.92 16.91 0.01
N LEU A 204 -28.76 17.55 0.05
CA LEU A 204 -28.63 18.99 -0.17
C LEU A 204 -29.01 19.38 -1.61
N ARG A 205 -28.58 18.59 -2.60
CA ARG A 205 -28.95 18.82 -4.01
C ARG A 205 -30.45 18.67 -4.24
N SER A 206 -31.08 17.64 -3.68
CA SER A 206 -32.53 17.42 -3.80
C SER A 206 -33.35 18.60 -3.26
N LYS A 207 -32.89 19.29 -2.21
CA LYS A 207 -33.55 20.51 -1.72
C LYS A 207 -33.42 21.68 -2.68
N LYS A 208 -32.22 21.93 -3.22
CA LYS A 208 -31.99 23.05 -4.17
C LYS A 208 -32.77 22.89 -5.48
N THR A 209 -32.87 21.67 -6.02
CA THR A 209 -33.66 21.41 -7.23
C THR A 209 -35.16 21.66 -7.00
N LYS A 210 -35.67 21.42 -5.79
CA LYS A 210 -37.06 21.75 -5.44
C LYS A 210 -37.27 23.26 -5.35
N THR A 211 -36.37 23.99 -4.71
CA THR A 211 -36.47 25.47 -4.57
C THR A 211 -36.27 26.23 -5.89
N ALA A 212 -35.59 25.65 -6.88
CA ALA A 212 -35.41 26.29 -8.19
C ALA A 212 -36.59 26.07 -9.16
N SER A 213 -37.59 25.28 -8.76
CA SER A 213 -38.79 24.98 -9.57
C SER A 213 -40.05 25.69 -9.07
N ASP A 214 -39.95 26.46 -7.98
CA ASP A 214 -40.98 27.35 -7.45
C ASP A 214 -40.62 28.82 -7.78
#